data_AF-A0A434PY53-F1
#
_entry.id   AF-A0A434PY53-F1
#
_cell.length_a   1.000
_cell.length_b   1.000
_cell.length_c   1.000
_cell.angle_alpha   90.00
_cell.angle_beta   90.00
_cell.angle_gamma   90.00
#
_symmetry.space_group_name_H-M   'P 1'
#
loop_
_entity.id
_entity.type
_entity.pdbx_description
1 polymer ?
#
loop_
_entity_poly.entity_id
_entity_poly.type
_entity_poly.pdbx_seq_one_letter_code
_entity_poly.pdbx_strand_id
1 'polypeptide(L)'
;MIKKPRCHHDYADREIDCQEAMEPGFQAIVDCMLDAGWTRGEVMRSLRRLIAADNVTQKENAKVEAQLAIARAIMRTGRPI
;
A
#
# COMPACT_ATOMS: atom_id res chain seq x y z
N MET A 1 -10.42 12.31 -12.19
CA MET A 1 -11.13 11.44 -11.23
C MET A 1 -10.48 10.07 -11.29
N ILE A 2 -10.05 9.50 -10.15
CA ILE A 2 -9.46 8.15 -10.11
C ILE A 2 -10.58 7.15 -10.34
N LYS A 3 -10.47 6.33 -11.39
CA LYS A 3 -11.46 5.29 -11.69
C LYS A 3 -11.30 4.14 -10.69
N LYS A 4 -12.41 3.71 -10.10
CA LYS A 4 -12.43 2.48 -9.29
C LYS A 4 -12.33 1.25 -10.21
N PRO A 5 -11.80 0.10 -9.73
CA PRO A 5 -11.87 -1.16 -10.46
C PRO A 5 -13.32 -1.52 -10.81
N ARG A 6 -13.50 -2.25 -11.93
CA ARG A 6 -14.84 -2.60 -12.45
C ARG A 6 -15.62 -3.48 -11.49
N CYS A 7 -14.95 -4.42 -10.83
CA CYS A 7 -15.50 -5.25 -9.77
C CYS A 7 -14.44 -5.57 -8.71
N HIS A 8 -14.89 -6.08 -7.56
CA HIS A 8 -14.03 -6.44 -6.43
C HIS A 8 -13.20 -7.72 -6.67
N HIS A 9 -13.74 -8.66 -7.46
CA HIS A 9 -13.07 -9.91 -7.78
C HIS A 9 -11.96 -9.71 -8.82
N ASP A 10 -11.13 -10.72 -8.97
CA ASP A 10 -10.11 -10.73 -10.01
C ASP A 10 -10.74 -10.79 -11.41
N TYR A 11 -10.15 -10.08 -12.36
CA TYR A 11 -10.52 -10.10 -13.77
C TYR A 11 -9.29 -9.79 -14.62
N ALA A 12 -9.28 -10.27 -15.87
CA ALA A 12 -8.08 -10.30 -16.71
C ALA A 12 -7.32 -8.96 -16.77
N ASP A 13 -8.04 -7.85 -16.89
CA ASP A 13 -7.44 -6.51 -17.02
C ASP A 13 -7.35 -5.74 -15.70
N ARG A 14 -7.58 -6.37 -14.54
CA ARG A 14 -7.67 -5.66 -13.25
C ARG A 14 -6.38 -4.93 -12.91
N GLU A 15 -5.24 -5.57 -13.15
CA GLU A 15 -3.94 -4.94 -12.90
C GLU A 15 -3.72 -3.73 -13.80
N ILE A 16 -4.09 -3.83 -15.09
CA ILE A 16 -3.97 -2.75 -16.07
C ILE A 16 -4.88 -1.59 -15.69
N ASP A 17 -6.16 -1.84 -15.40
CA ASP A 17 -7.11 -0.83 -14.94
C ASP A 17 -6.61 -0.10 -13.67
N CYS A 18 -6.01 -0.83 -12.73
CA CYS A 18 -5.41 -0.24 -11.52
C CYS A 18 -4.20 0.64 -11.86
N GLN A 19 -3.32 0.19 -12.75
CA GLN A 19 -2.15 0.95 -13.19
C GLN A 19 -2.56 2.25 -13.89
N GLU A 20 -3.49 2.18 -14.85
CA GLU A 20 -4.02 3.35 -15.55
C GLU A 20 -4.66 4.36 -14.59
N ALA A 21 -5.36 3.88 -13.56
CA ALA A 21 -5.96 4.76 -12.54
C ALA A 21 -4.90 5.46 -11.67
N MET A 22 -3.78 4.79 -11.38
CA MET A 22 -2.69 5.33 -10.56
C MET A 22 -1.71 6.20 -11.34
N GLU A 23 -1.55 5.98 -12.64
CA GLU A 23 -0.54 6.63 -13.48
C GLU A 23 -0.55 8.16 -13.39
N PRO A 24 -1.70 8.87 -13.41
CA PRO A 24 -1.71 10.33 -13.29
C PRO A 24 -1.11 10.82 -11.96
N GLY A 25 -1.40 10.14 -10.86
CA GLY A 25 -0.84 10.48 -9.54
C GLY A 25 0.65 10.15 -9.47
N PHE A 26 1.07 9.04 -10.08
CA PHE A 26 2.46 8.67 -10.18
C PHE A 26 3.27 9.70 -10.97
N GLN A 27 2.79 10.14 -12.14
CA GLN A 27 3.46 11.17 -12.93
C GLN A 27 3.55 12.50 -12.17
N ALA A 28 2.48 12.93 -11.50
CA ALA A 28 2.50 14.15 -10.69
C ALA A 28 3.56 14.12 -9.57
N ILE A 29 3.78 12.96 -8.93
CA ILE A 29 4.85 12.78 -7.95
C ILE A 29 6.22 12.88 -8.63
N VAL A 30 6.40 12.20 -9.77
CA VAL A 30 7.68 12.21 -10.49
C VAL A 30 8.03 13.64 -10.93
N ASP A 31 7.10 14.35 -11.56
CA ASP A 31 7.30 15.71 -12.06
C ASP A 31 7.66 16.67 -10.92
N CYS A 32 6.92 16.61 -9.80
CA CYS A 32 7.21 17.43 -8.62
C CYS A 32 8.64 17.21 -8.08
N MET A 33 9.11 15.96 -8.07
CA MET A 33 10.46 15.65 -7.60
C MET A 33 11.53 16.11 -8.60
N LEU A 34 11.26 16.01 -9.91
CA LEU A 34 12.14 16.55 -10.95
C LEU A 34 12.26 18.08 -10.84
N ASP A 35 11.14 18.78 -10.62
CA ASP A 35 11.11 20.23 -10.40
C ASP A 35 11.90 20.64 -9.15
N ALA A 36 11.92 19.78 -8.13
CA ALA A 36 12.75 19.93 -6.94
C ALA A 36 14.25 19.59 -7.16
N GLY A 37 14.65 19.26 -8.40
CA GLY A 37 16.02 19.00 -8.79
C GLY A 37 16.50 17.56 -8.62
N TRP A 38 15.60 16.61 -8.34
CA TRP A 38 15.97 15.20 -8.26
C TRP A 38 16.16 14.62 -9.65
N THR A 39 17.02 13.62 -9.78
CA THR A 39 17.09 12.82 -11.00
C THR A 39 15.96 11.78 -11.02
N ARG A 40 15.46 11.44 -12.21
CA ARG A 40 14.48 10.34 -12.37
C ARG A 40 14.95 9.04 -11.71
N GLY A 41 16.26 8.76 -11.77
CA GLY A 41 16.85 7.59 -11.12
C GLY A 41 16.71 7.60 -9.60
N GLU A 42 16.89 8.75 -8.95
CA GLU A 42 16.70 8.90 -7.50
C GLU A 42 15.23 8.75 -7.11
N VAL A 43 14.32 9.34 -7.87
CA VAL A 43 12.87 9.20 -7.64
C VAL A 43 12.46 7.74 -7.70
N MET A 44 12.83 7.02 -8.77
CA MET A 44 12.46 5.62 -8.95
C MET A 44 13.11 4.70 -7.91
N ARG A 45 14.34 4.97 -7.48
CA ARG A 45 14.97 4.20 -6.39
C ARG A 45 14.29 4.45 -5.05
N SER A 46 13.91 5.70 -4.78
CA SER A 46 13.26 6.07 -3.52
C SER A 46 11.86 5.50 -3.43
N LEU A 47 11.04 5.61 -4.49
CA LEU A 47 9.69 5.04 -4.54
C LEU A 47 9.70 3.53 -4.33
N ARG A 48 10.63 2.78 -4.96
CA ARG A 48 10.75 1.33 -4.73
C ARG A 48 11.04 1.00 -3.26
N ARG A 49 11.90 1.77 -2.60
CA ARG A 49 12.23 1.57 -1.18
C ARG A 49 11.04 1.89 -0.28
N LEU A 50 10.29 2.95 -0.58
CA LEU A 50 9.09 3.32 0.16
C LEU A 50 8.00 2.24 0.05
N ILE A 51 7.75 1.71 -1.15
CA ILE A 51 6.80 0.61 -1.35
C ILE A 51 7.22 -0.64 -0.57
N ALA A 52 8.52 -0.99 -0.61
CA ALA A 52 9.04 -2.13 0.15
C ALA A 52 8.88 -1.93 1.67
N ALA A 53 9.16 -0.72 2.17
CA ALA A 53 9.01 -0.39 3.58
C ALA A 53 7.53 -0.41 4.04
N ASP A 54 6.62 0.11 3.22
CA ASP A 54 5.18 0.06 3.49
C ASP A 54 4.69 -1.39 3.55
N ASN A 55 5.06 -2.23 2.57
CA ASN A 55 4.70 -3.64 2.57
C ASN A 55 5.15 -4.40 3.83
N VAL A 56 6.37 -4.13 4.31
CA VAL A 56 6.87 -4.70 5.56
C VAL A 56 6.05 -4.19 6.76
N THR A 57 5.79 -2.89 6.80
CA THR A 57 5.01 -2.25 7.87
C THR A 57 3.59 -2.82 7.94
N GLN A 58 2.89 -2.92 6.81
CA GLN A 58 1.53 -3.47 6.74
C GLN A 58 1.49 -4.93 7.21
N LYS A 59 2.50 -5.73 6.83
CA LYS A 59 2.60 -7.13 7.27
C LYS A 59 2.77 -7.24 8.79
N GLU A 60 3.68 -6.46 9.39
CA GLU A 60 3.90 -6.53 10.83
C GLU A 60 2.71 -5.96 11.62
N ASN A 61 2.07 -4.88 11.13
CA ASN A 61 0.84 -4.35 11.71
C ASN A 61 -0.27 -5.41 11.72
N ALA A 62 -0.49 -6.11 10.60
CA ALA A 62 -1.49 -7.17 10.52
C ALA A 62 -1.26 -8.29 11.55
N LYS A 63 0.00 -8.65 11.83
CA LYS A 63 0.33 -9.65 12.87
C LYS A 63 0.00 -9.13 14.27
N VAL A 64 0.39 -7.90 14.57
CA VAL A 64 0.12 -7.28 15.88
C VAL A 64 -1.40 -7.13 16.09
N GLU A 65 -2.13 -6.71 15.06
CA GLU A 65 -3.59 -6.62 15.10
C GLU A 65 -4.25 -7.99 15.34
N ALA A 66 -3.77 -9.05 14.71
CA ALA A 66 -4.24 -10.42 14.95
C ALA A 66 -3.98 -10.87 16.39
N GLN A 67 -2.76 -10.63 16.93
CA GLN A 67 -2.43 -10.95 18.32
C GLN A 67 -3.29 -10.17 19.31
N LEU A 68 -3.50 -8.88 19.04
CA LEU A 68 -4.34 -8.02 19.86
C LEU A 68 -5.80 -8.48 19.85
N ALA A 69 -6.33 -8.92 18.70
CA ALA A 69 -7.67 -9.48 18.60
C ALA A 69 -7.82 -10.76 19.44
N ILE A 70 -6.83 -11.66 19.40
CA ILE A 70 -6.81 -12.88 20.21
C ILE A 70 -6.74 -12.55 21.71
N ALA A 71 -5.83 -11.67 22.12
CA ALA A 71 -5.69 -11.25 23.51
C ALA A 71 -6.99 -10.63 24.04
N ARG A 72 -7.66 -9.80 23.23
CA ARG A 72 -8.98 -9.22 23.54
C ARG A 72 -10.05 -10.30 23.70
N ALA A 73 -10.05 -11.34 22.86
CA ALA A 73 -10.99 -12.45 22.98
C ALA A 73 -10.75 -13.29 24.26
N ILE A 74 -9.49 -13.57 24.62
CA ILE A 74 -9.12 -14.28 25.86
C ILE A 74 -9.60 -13.50 27.09
N MET A 75 -9.29 -12.19 27.16
CA MET A 75 -9.75 -11.34 28.26
C MET A 75 -11.29 -11.30 28.39
N ARG A 76 -12.01 -11.27 27.26
CA ARG A 76 -13.50 -11.28 27.26
C ARG A 76 -14.10 -12.61 27.71
N THR A 77 -13.39 -13.72 27.52
CA THR A 77 -13.88 -15.06 27.90
C THR A 77 -13.49 -15.47 29.32
N GLY A 78 -12.79 -14.60 30.07
CA GLY A 78 -12.36 -14.87 31.44
C GLY A 78 -11.35 -16.02 31.57
N ARG A 79 -10.72 -16.42 30.45
CA ARG A 79 -9.73 -17.50 30.42
C ARG A 79 -8.37 -16.89 30.85
N PRO A 80 -7.66 -17.47 31.83
CA PRO A 80 -6.36 -16.94 32.26
C PRO A 80 -5.34 -17.02 31.10
N ILE A 81 -4.47 -16.01 31.04
CA ILE A 81 -3.43 -15.83 30.02
C ILE A 81 -2.32 -16.86 30.21
#